data_AF-A0A953BHW3-F1
#
_entry.id   AF-A0A953BHW3-F1
#
_cell.length_a   1.000
_cell.length_b   1.000
_cell.length_c   1.000
_cell.angle_alpha   90.00
_cell.angle_beta   90.00
_cell.angle_gamma   90.00
#
_symmetry.space_group_name_H-M   'P 1'
#
loop_
_entity.id
_entity.type
_entity.pdbx_description
1 polymer ?
#
loop_
_entity_poly.entity_id
_entity_poly.type
_entity_poly.pdbx_seq_one_letter_code
_entity_poly.pdbx_strand_id
1 'polypeptide(L)'
;MPLQLGARSAGIWRALTCPACRSRRVVVLLAAIILMSLGDLYMTLEHLTHVGMPEANPLAHAIIQYGSRSILIAWKLATVVLAVGILYYARRRWSAEAAALFCCGVLTWLSARWLDYSEQMLKVDTSFCPLVLGDDHRWVTLP
;
A
#
# COMPACT_ATOMS: atom_id res chain seq x y z
N MET A 1 42.40 20.83 29.42
CA MET A 1 41.74 19.82 28.56
C MET A 1 40.24 20.10 28.52
N PRO A 2 39.74 20.82 27.50
CA PRO A 2 38.60 20.27 26.74
C PRO A 2 38.51 20.83 25.31
N LEU A 3 38.71 20.04 24.22
CA LEU A 3 38.40 20.52 22.85
C LEU A 3 38.41 19.44 21.74
N GLN A 4 37.92 18.22 21.99
CA GLN A 4 37.81 17.19 20.95
C GLN A 4 36.40 16.65 20.67
N LEU A 5 35.37 17.05 21.44
CA LEU A 5 34.00 16.56 21.24
C LEU A 5 33.24 17.23 20.08
N GLY A 6 33.65 18.41 19.61
CA GLY A 6 32.94 19.16 18.56
C GLY A 6 33.23 18.74 17.11
N ALA A 7 34.41 18.16 16.84
CA ALA A 7 34.82 17.85 15.48
C ALA A 7 34.12 16.59 14.91
N ARG A 8 33.80 15.62 15.76
CA ARG A 8 33.11 14.38 15.38
C ARG A 8 31.65 14.62 15.00
N SER A 9 30.94 15.46 15.75
CA SER A 9 29.55 15.80 15.44
C SER A 9 29.45 16.57 14.13
N ALA A 10 30.32 17.58 13.90
CA ALA A 10 30.34 18.36 12.66
C ALA A 10 30.56 17.52 11.39
N GLY A 11 31.41 16.48 11.47
CA GLY A 11 31.62 15.51 10.39
C GLY A 11 30.39 14.65 10.09
N ILE A 12 29.68 14.20 11.14
CA ILE A 12 28.44 13.41 11.02
C ILE A 12 27.33 14.26 10.38
N TRP A 13 27.16 15.52 10.81
CA TRP A 13 26.18 16.44 10.22
C TRP A 13 26.46 16.75 8.74
N ARG A 14 27.74 16.91 8.36
CA ARG A 14 28.14 17.08 6.94
C ARG A 14 27.94 15.81 6.11
N ALA A 15 28.20 14.63 6.67
CA ALA A 15 27.95 13.35 6.01
C ALA A 15 26.45 13.07 5.80
N LEU A 16 25.61 13.41 6.78
CA LEU A 16 24.15 13.28 6.71
C LEU A 16 23.51 14.28 5.73
N THR A 17 24.11 15.46 5.56
CA THR A 17 23.63 16.50 4.62
C THR A 17 24.24 16.39 3.22
N CYS A 18 25.17 15.46 3.00
CA CYS A 18 25.77 15.23 1.70
C CYS A 18 24.70 14.83 0.66
N PRO A 19 24.64 15.47 -0.52
CA PRO A 19 23.64 15.20 -1.56
C PRO A 19 23.62 13.73 -2.01
N ALA A 20 24.77 13.05 -1.97
CA ALA A 20 24.89 11.64 -2.33
C ALA A 20 24.19 10.72 -1.32
N CYS A 21 24.35 10.97 -0.01
CA CYS A 21 23.66 10.24 1.06
C CYS A 21 22.14 10.44 0.96
N ARG A 22 21.69 11.67 0.71
CA ARG A 22 20.27 11.99 0.47
C ARG A 22 19.70 11.23 -0.72
N SER A 23 20.39 11.26 -1.85
CA SER A 23 19.93 10.54 -3.05
C SER A 23 19.80 9.04 -2.80
N ARG A 24 20.71 8.44 -2.01
CA ARG A 24 20.63 7.02 -1.65
C ARG A 24 19.42 6.72 -0.75
N ARG A 25 19.10 7.60 0.21
CA ARG A 25 17.89 7.47 1.05
C ARG A 25 16.61 7.52 0.23
N VAL A 26 16.50 8.47 -0.70
CA VAL A 26 15.34 8.58 -1.59
C VAL A 26 15.19 7.33 -2.46
N VAL A 27 16.29 6.78 -2.98
CA VAL A 27 16.25 5.52 -3.77
C VAL A 27 15.76 4.34 -2.93
N VAL A 28 16.18 4.22 -1.67
CA VAL A 28 15.67 3.18 -0.76
C VAL A 28 14.17 3.37 -0.47
N LEU A 29 13.72 4.60 -0.24
CA LEU A 29 12.30 4.90 -0.05
C LEU A 29 11.47 4.60 -1.32
N LEU A 30 12.01 4.88 -2.50
CA LEU A 30 11.38 4.52 -3.77
C LEU A 30 11.23 3.01 -3.94
N ALA A 31 12.28 2.24 -3.59
CA ALA A 31 12.20 0.78 -3.61
C ALA A 31 11.12 0.27 -2.64
N ALA A 32 11.03 0.86 -1.43
CA ALA A 32 9.98 0.54 -0.48
C ALA A 32 8.58 0.89 -1.02
N ILE A 33 8.40 2.06 -1.63
CA ILE A 33 7.14 2.47 -2.27
C ILE A 33 6.73 1.45 -3.33
N ILE A 34 7.64 1.03 -4.22
CA ILE A 34 7.34 0.04 -5.25
C ILE A 34 6.90 -1.28 -4.63
N LEU A 35 7.64 -1.79 -3.65
CA LEU A 35 7.30 -3.05 -2.97
C LEU A 35 5.95 -2.99 -2.27
N MET A 36 5.67 -1.91 -1.52
CA MET A 36 4.37 -1.72 -0.87
C MET A 36 3.23 -1.57 -1.87
N SER A 37 3.47 -0.90 -3.00
CA SER A 37 2.47 -0.73 -4.07
C SER A 37 2.16 -2.06 -4.77
N LEU A 38 3.16 -2.93 -4.94
CA LEU A 38 2.96 -4.28 -5.47
C LEU A 38 2.19 -5.17 -4.47
N GLY A 39 2.51 -5.07 -3.18
CA GLY A 39 1.77 -5.77 -2.12
C GLY A 39 0.31 -5.33 -2.06
N ASP A 40 0.05 -4.02 -2.15
CA ASP A 40 -1.30 -3.46 -2.21
C ASP A 40 -2.07 -3.94 -3.46
N LEU A 41 -1.41 -4.00 -4.63
CA LEU A 41 -2.00 -4.59 -5.83
C LEU A 41 -2.30 -6.09 -5.67
N TYR A 42 -1.40 -6.86 -5.06
CA TYR A 42 -1.59 -8.29 -4.80
C TYR A 42 -2.81 -8.50 -3.90
N MET A 43 -2.89 -7.80 -2.76
CA MET A 43 -4.03 -7.89 -1.84
C MET A 43 -5.34 -7.51 -2.51
N THR A 44 -5.33 -6.48 -3.36
CA THR A 44 -6.50 -6.06 -4.14
C THR A 44 -6.96 -7.17 -5.09
N LEU A 45 -6.03 -7.78 -5.83
CA LEU A 45 -6.35 -8.84 -6.78
C LEU A 45 -6.87 -10.09 -6.07
N GLU A 46 -6.21 -10.51 -4.98
CA GLU A 46 -6.60 -11.68 -4.19
C GLU A 46 -8.04 -11.56 -3.65
N HIS A 47 -8.39 -10.40 -3.06
CA HIS A 47 -9.74 -10.18 -2.56
C HIS A 47 -10.78 -10.07 -3.68
N LEU A 48 -10.41 -9.51 -4.85
CA LEU A 48 -11.28 -9.49 -6.03
C LEU A 48 -11.51 -10.88 -6.63
N THR A 49 -10.56 -11.82 -6.52
CA THR A 49 -10.66 -13.16 -7.13
C THR A 49 -11.20 -14.24 -6.21
N HIS A 50 -10.86 -14.22 -4.92
CA HIS A 50 -11.15 -15.33 -4.01
C HIS A 50 -12.33 -15.08 -3.08
N VAL A 51 -12.42 -13.89 -2.50
CA VAL A 51 -13.45 -13.56 -1.51
C VAL A 51 -14.64 -12.85 -2.16
N GLY A 52 -14.38 -12.11 -3.26
CA GLY A 52 -15.27 -11.09 -3.75
C GLY A 52 -15.31 -9.95 -2.74
N MET A 53 -14.85 -8.75 -3.11
CA MET A 53 -15.06 -7.60 -2.23
C MET A 53 -16.57 -7.34 -2.17
N PRO A 54 -17.24 -7.45 -0.99
CA PRO A 54 -18.61 -6.96 -0.85
C PRO A 54 -18.56 -5.43 -0.92
N GLU A 55 -18.46 -4.91 -2.14
CA GLU A 55 -18.33 -3.49 -2.38
C GLU A 55 -19.72 -2.86 -2.30
N ALA A 56 -19.98 -2.11 -1.23
CA ALA A 56 -21.19 -1.29 -1.09
C ALA A 56 -21.25 -0.12 -2.10
N ASN A 57 -20.25 0.00 -2.98
CA ASN A 57 -20.14 1.08 -3.96
C ASN A 57 -20.59 0.61 -5.37
N PRO A 58 -21.75 1.07 -5.86
CA PRO A 58 -22.32 0.62 -7.14
C PRO A 58 -21.43 0.94 -8.36
N LEU A 59 -20.54 1.93 -8.26
CA LEU A 59 -19.58 2.26 -9.33
C LEU A 59 -18.48 1.20 -9.47
N ALA A 60 -18.02 0.60 -8.37
CA ALA A 60 -16.97 -0.42 -8.39
C ALA A 60 -17.50 -1.73 -9.00
N HIS A 61 -18.74 -2.10 -8.69
CA HIS A 61 -19.41 -3.26 -9.29
C HIS A 61 -19.56 -3.09 -10.81
N ALA A 62 -19.92 -1.89 -11.27
CA ALA A 62 -20.01 -1.58 -12.69
C ALA A 62 -18.63 -1.64 -13.38
N ILE A 63 -17.55 -1.15 -12.74
CA ILE A 63 -16.20 -1.22 -13.31
C ILE A 63 -15.67 -2.66 -13.36
N ILE A 64 -16.00 -3.51 -12.39
CA ILE A 64 -15.64 -4.95 -12.43
C ILE A 64 -16.40 -5.69 -13.55
N GLN A 65 -17.63 -5.28 -13.87
CA GLN A 65 -18.40 -5.84 -14.99
C GLN A 65 -17.94 -5.34 -16.37
N TYR A 66 -17.51 -4.07 -16.48
CA TYR A 66 -17.12 -3.45 -17.76
C TYR A 66 -15.61 -3.43 -18.03
N GLY A 67 -14.77 -3.52 -17.01
CA GLY A 67 -13.34 -3.24 -17.07
C GLY A 67 -12.50 -4.48 -16.79
N SER A 68 -11.88 -5.01 -17.84
CA SER A 68 -10.85 -6.05 -17.77
C SER A 68 -9.88 -5.81 -16.60
N ARG A 69 -9.67 -6.83 -15.76
CA ARG A 69 -8.70 -6.87 -14.65
C ARG A 69 -7.33 -6.31 -15.05
N SER A 70 -6.93 -6.54 -16.29
CA SER A 70 -5.69 -6.06 -16.89
C SER A 70 -5.58 -4.54 -16.95
N ILE A 71 -6.70 -3.82 -17.16
CA ILE A 71 -6.75 -2.35 -17.20
C ILE A 71 -6.52 -1.76 -15.81
N LEU A 72 -7.08 -2.36 -14.76
CA LEU A 72 -6.85 -1.93 -13.38
C LEU A 72 -5.38 -2.11 -12.97
N ILE A 73 -4.80 -3.25 -13.32
CA ILE A 73 -3.37 -3.53 -13.11
C ILE A 73 -2.52 -2.50 -13.87
N ALA A 74 -2.78 -2.32 -15.17
CA ALA A 74 -2.01 -1.40 -16.00
C ALA A 74 -2.10 0.05 -15.51
N TRP A 75 -3.29 0.51 -15.11
CA TRP A 75 -3.51 1.84 -14.56
C TRP A 75 -2.76 2.05 -13.23
N LYS A 76 -2.84 1.05 -12.32
CA LYS A 76 -2.14 1.11 -11.03
C LYS A 76 -0.62 1.09 -11.22
N LEU A 77 -0.11 0.26 -12.12
CA LEU A 77 1.31 0.27 -12.46
C LEU A 77 1.75 1.59 -13.11
N ALA A 78 0.95 2.15 -14.02
CA ALA A 78 1.26 3.41 -14.69
C ALA A 78 1.37 4.57 -13.69
N THR A 79 0.46 4.66 -12.72
CA THR A 79 0.48 5.71 -11.69
C THR A 79 1.67 5.56 -10.73
N VAL A 80 2.00 4.32 -10.34
CA VAL A 80 3.19 4.03 -9.51
C VAL A 80 4.48 4.39 -10.25
N VAL A 81 4.61 3.97 -11.52
CA VAL A 81 5.79 4.29 -12.35
C VAL A 81 5.93 5.80 -12.54
N LEU A 82 4.83 6.50 -12.79
CA LEU A 82 4.84 7.96 -12.92
C LEU A 82 5.28 8.64 -11.62
N ALA A 83 4.70 8.25 -10.48
CA ALA A 83 5.04 8.82 -9.18
C ALA A 83 6.51 8.57 -8.81
N VAL A 84 6.98 7.34 -8.98
CA VAL A 84 8.38 6.94 -8.76
C VAL A 84 9.31 7.71 -9.70
N GLY A 85 8.94 7.85 -10.97
CA GLY A 85 9.72 8.59 -11.98
C GLY A 85 9.90 10.06 -11.60
N ILE A 86 8.82 10.73 -11.18
CA ILE A 86 8.85 12.13 -10.72
C ILE A 86 9.76 12.28 -9.50
N LEU A 87 9.60 11.41 -8.50
CA LEU A 87 10.42 11.42 -7.28
C LEU A 87 11.89 11.09 -7.56
N TYR A 88 12.16 10.17 -8.49
CA TYR A 88 13.51 9.82 -8.91
C TYR A 88 14.20 10.98 -9.63
N TYR A 89 13.47 11.74 -10.47
CA TYR A 89 13.99 12.94 -11.10
C TYR A 89 14.25 14.05 -10.06
N ALA A 90 13.33 14.23 -9.12
CA ALA A 90 13.42 15.24 -8.06
C ALA A 90 14.39 14.86 -6.90
N ARG A 91 15.02 13.68 -6.92
CA ARG A 91 15.79 13.07 -5.80
C ARG A 91 16.89 13.93 -5.18
N ARG A 92 17.37 14.96 -5.89
CA ARG A 92 18.40 15.89 -5.39
C ARG A 92 17.83 16.97 -4.46
N ARG A 93 16.51 17.17 -4.45
CA ARG A 93 15.81 18.17 -3.63
C ARG A 93 15.36 17.57 -2.30
N TRP A 94 15.34 18.40 -1.25
CA TRP A 94 14.81 18.02 0.06
C TRP A 94 13.31 17.68 0.00
N SER A 95 12.57 18.33 -0.90
CA SER A 95 11.15 18.09 -1.13
C SER A 95 10.86 16.66 -1.61
N ALA A 96 11.79 16.02 -2.33
CA ALA A 96 11.62 14.64 -2.79
C ALA A 96 11.76 13.64 -1.64
N GLU A 97 12.62 13.92 -0.66
CA GLU A 97 12.76 13.11 0.55
C GLU A 97 11.48 13.20 1.41
N ALA A 98 10.96 14.41 1.60
CA ALA A 98 9.70 14.62 2.31
C ALA A 98 8.51 13.95 1.60
N ALA A 99 8.40 14.09 0.28
CA ALA A 99 7.35 13.46 -0.50
C ALA A 99 7.45 11.93 -0.51
N ALA A 100 8.65 11.36 -0.61
CA ALA A 100 8.85 9.91 -0.54
C ALA A 100 8.51 9.35 0.85
N LEU A 101 8.88 10.05 1.94
CA LEU A 101 8.48 9.69 3.30
C LEU A 101 6.96 9.75 3.47
N PHE A 102 6.32 10.80 2.96
CA PHE A 102 4.87 10.93 2.99
C PHE A 102 4.19 9.78 2.23
N CYS A 103 4.63 9.47 1.01
CA CYS A 103 4.12 8.32 0.24
C CYS A 103 4.30 6.99 0.98
N CYS A 104 5.48 6.75 1.57
CA CYS A 104 5.70 5.58 2.42
C CYS A 104 4.72 5.54 3.59
N GLY A 105 4.47 6.66 4.26
CA GLY A 105 3.51 6.74 5.37
C GLY A 105 2.09 6.40 4.93
N VAL A 106 1.63 6.96 3.80
CA VAL A 106 0.31 6.68 3.22
C VAL A 106 0.18 5.20 2.85
N LEU A 107 1.19 4.62 2.20
CA LEU A 107 1.19 3.19 1.84
C LEU A 107 1.21 2.29 3.07
N THR A 108 1.95 2.67 4.12
CA THR A 108 1.95 1.95 5.41
C THR A 108 0.56 1.99 6.04
N TRP A 109 -0.09 3.14 6.04
CA TRP A 109 -1.45 3.29 6.55
C TRP A 109 -2.43 2.42 5.77
N LEU A 110 -2.35 2.43 4.44
CA LEU A 110 -3.16 1.56 3.58
C LEU A 110 -2.92 0.08 3.89
N SER A 111 -1.67 -0.35 4.05
CA SER A 111 -1.35 -1.73 4.44
C SER A 111 -1.95 -2.10 5.81
N ALA A 112 -1.91 -1.18 6.79
CA ALA A 112 -2.55 -1.42 8.09
C ALA A 112 -4.08 -1.56 7.95
N ARG A 113 -4.69 -0.77 7.08
CA ARG A 113 -6.13 -0.87 6.80
C ARG A 113 -6.50 -2.20 6.13
N TRP A 114 -5.63 -2.71 5.26
CA TRP A 114 -5.78 -4.04 4.67
C TRP A 114 -5.75 -5.15 5.71
N LEU A 115 -4.85 -5.07 6.71
CA LEU A 115 -4.79 -6.06 7.78
C LEU A 115 -6.11 -6.10 8.57
N ASP A 116 -6.62 -4.94 8.98
CA ASP A 116 -7.89 -4.82 9.69
C ASP A 116 -9.08 -5.34 8.85
N TYR A 117 -9.10 -5.03 7.55
CA TYR A 117 -10.11 -5.54 6.63
C TYR A 117 -10.05 -7.08 6.50
N SER A 118 -8.86 -7.65 6.33
CA SER A 118 -8.69 -9.11 6.21
C SER A 118 -9.10 -9.83 7.50
N GLU A 119 -8.83 -9.27 8.67
CA GLU A 119 -9.32 -9.81 9.94
C GLU A 119 -10.85 -9.76 10.06
N GLN A 120 -11.48 -8.69 9.57
CA GLN A 120 -12.94 -8.58 9.55
C GLN A 120 -13.57 -9.60 8.61
N MET A 121 -13.01 -9.81 7.41
CA MET A 121 -13.50 -10.81 6.46
C MET A 121 -13.41 -12.24 7.03
N LEU A 122 -12.30 -12.59 7.70
CA LEU A 122 -12.16 -13.89 8.36
C LEU A 122 -13.22 -14.14 9.45
N LYS A 123 -13.60 -13.10 10.21
CA LYS A 123 -14.66 -13.20 11.23
C LYS A 123 -16.04 -13.43 10.60
N VAL A 124 -16.31 -12.82 9.45
CA VAL A 124 -17.56 -12.98 8.71
C VAL A 124 -17.66 -14.41 8.16
N ASP A 125 -16.63 -14.90 7.48
CA ASP A 125 -16.61 -16.27 6.93
C ASP A 125 -16.77 -17.34 8.02
N THR A 126 -16.06 -17.19 9.14
CA THR A 126 -16.19 -18.12 10.28
C THR A 126 -17.58 -18.07 10.93
N SER A 127 -18.28 -16.93 10.88
CA SER A 127 -19.66 -16.81 11.37
C SER A 127 -20.69 -17.48 10.44
N PHE A 128 -20.42 -17.52 9.13
CA PHE A 128 -21.27 -18.20 8.14
C PHE A 128 -21.05 -19.71 8.07
N CYS A 129 -19.84 -20.19 8.39
CA CYS A 129 -19.51 -21.62 8.37
C CYS A 129 -20.47 -22.52 9.21
N PRO A 130 -20.86 -22.16 10.45
CA PRO A 130 -21.86 -22.93 11.20
C PRO A 130 -23.29 -22.79 10.65
N LEU A 131 -23.62 -21.74 9.89
CA LEU A 131 -24.93 -21.61 9.21
C LEU A 131 -25.03 -22.46 7.94
N VAL A 132 -23.90 -22.72 7.28
CA VAL A 132 -23.83 -23.59 6.09
C VAL A 132 -23.73 -25.07 6.49
N LEU A 133 -23.03 -25.38 7.58
CA LEU A 133 -22.93 -26.75 8.12
C LEU A 133 -24.13 -27.11 9.01
N GLY A 134 -24.82 -26.12 9.57
CA GLY A 134 -26.14 -26.26 10.15
C GLY A 134 -27.16 -26.36 9.04
N ASP A 135 -27.31 -27.56 8.47
CA ASP A 135 -28.41 -27.98 7.60
C ASP A 135 -29.74 -27.88 8.38
N ASP A 136 -30.17 -26.65 8.68
CA ASP A 136 -31.41 -26.37 9.38
C ASP A 136 -32.50 -26.28 8.29
N HIS A 137 -33.26 -27.36 8.12
CA HIS A 137 -34.24 -27.55 7.05
C HIS A 137 -35.48 -26.62 7.14
N ARG A 138 -35.39 -25.53 7.93
CA ARG A 138 -36.43 -24.52 8.15
C ARG A 138 -36.29 -23.32 7.20
N TRP A 139 -35.95 -23.56 5.93
CA TRP A 139 -36.02 -22.50 4.94
C TRP A 139 -37.48 -22.06 4.77
N VAL A 140 -37.69 -20.75 4.93
CA VAL A 140 -39.00 -20.11 4.76
C VAL A 140 -39.38 -20.23 3.28
N THR A 141 -40.43 -20.99 2.98
CA THR A 141 -41.10 -20.92 1.69
C THR A 141 -41.75 -19.55 1.57
N LEU A 142 -41.20 -18.68 0.72
CA LEU A 142 -41.88 -17.46 0.34
C LEU A 142 -43.10 -17.84 -0.53
N PRO A 143 -44.31 -17.34 -0.21
CA PRO A 143 -45.53 -17.65 -0.95
C PRO A 143 -45.53 -17.10 -2.37
#